data_AF-A0A941L461-F1
#
_entry.id   AF-A0A941L461-F1
#
_cell.length_a   1.000
_cell.length_b   1.000
_cell.length_c   1.000
_cell.angle_alpha   90.00
_cell.angle_beta   90.00
_cell.angle_gamma   90.00
#
_symmetry.space_group_name_H-M   'P 1'
#
loop_
_entity.id
_entity.type
_entity.pdbx_description
1 polymer ?
#
loop_
_entity_poly.entity_id
_entity_poly.type
_entity_poly.pdbx_seq_one_letter_code
_entity_poly.pdbx_strand_id
1 'polypeptide(L)'
;MNKNLITFENKIIKVLLKNVYKKIDVEITYQFVNPYQLITKELKILKNSKHEISSSDLRNLNYYSLRKKGILLINNLVNIDRKYFNKKSNNISYLSIPEKNLENKIKKRQIKTRSILLAAYAYLYINYQLKSGNNYSLYLSKRLNYSENYIKSLTKELFKESYLIKNVDGVPGGVISTKTIKIINSQKFQQIL
;
A
#
# COMPACT_ATOMS: atom_id res chain seq x y z
N MET A 1 17.03 -6.24 10.63
CA MET A 1 15.88 -5.33 10.79
C MET A 1 15.42 -5.38 12.25
N ASN A 2 15.32 -4.25 12.96
CA ASN A 2 14.88 -4.25 14.35
C ASN A 2 13.37 -4.55 14.43
N LYS A 3 13.02 -5.79 14.79
CA LYS A 3 11.62 -6.23 14.99
C LYS A 3 10.88 -5.35 16.02
N ASN A 4 11.62 -4.65 16.87
CA ASN A 4 11.13 -3.78 17.96
C ASN A 4 10.44 -2.48 17.49
N LEU A 5 10.38 -2.20 16.19
CA LEU A 5 9.68 -1.02 15.65
C LEU A 5 8.25 -1.31 15.19
N ILE A 6 7.83 -2.59 15.15
CA ILE A 6 6.50 -2.99 14.68
C ILE A 6 5.83 -3.84 15.74
N THR A 7 4.66 -3.41 16.21
CA THR A 7 3.82 -4.16 17.13
C THR A 7 2.45 -4.44 16.53
N PHE A 8 1.82 -5.50 17.03
CA PHE A 8 0.51 -5.96 16.57
C PHE A 8 -0.42 -6.01 17.78
N GLU A 9 -1.54 -5.31 17.70
CA GLU A 9 -2.58 -5.27 18.72
C GLU A 9 -3.92 -5.36 18.01
N ASN A 10 -4.89 -6.16 18.46
CA ASN A 10 -6.29 -6.11 18.00
C ASN A 10 -6.53 -5.84 16.49
N LYS A 11 -5.84 -6.60 15.60
CA LYS A 11 -5.91 -6.46 14.13
C LYS A 11 -5.38 -5.12 13.54
N ILE A 12 -4.74 -4.29 14.35
CA ILE A 12 -3.99 -3.10 13.94
C ILE A 12 -2.48 -3.37 14.03
N ILE A 13 -1.73 -2.66 13.19
CA ILE A 13 -0.27 -2.72 13.14
C ILE A 13 0.25 -1.35 13.53
N LYS A 14 1.01 -1.25 14.61
CA LYS A 14 1.65 0.01 15.01
C LYS A 14 3.11 0.00 14.57
N VAL A 15 3.56 1.12 14.04
CA VAL A 15 4.95 1.33 13.65
C VAL A 15 5.50 2.52 14.39
N LEU A 16 6.56 2.30 15.15
CA LEU A 16 7.30 3.34 15.86
C LEU A 16 8.48 3.82 15.00
N LEU A 17 8.45 5.09 14.62
CA LEU A 17 9.55 5.78 13.96
C LEU A 17 10.24 6.66 15.01
N LYS A 18 11.47 6.31 15.38
CA LYS A 18 12.24 7.07 16.38
C LYS A 18 13.05 8.19 15.76
N ASN A 19 13.22 9.29 16.50
CA ASN A 19 14.04 10.45 16.12
C ASN A 19 13.75 10.95 14.70
N VAL A 20 12.47 11.12 14.37
CA VAL A 20 11.99 11.51 13.04
C VAL A 20 12.44 12.94 12.69
N TYR A 21 12.26 13.86 13.62
CA TYR A 21 12.72 15.23 13.52
C TYR A 21 13.18 15.66 14.91
N LYS A 22 14.47 15.97 15.05
CA LYS A 22 15.10 16.15 16.38
C LYS A 22 14.79 14.93 17.27
N LYS A 23 14.28 15.19 18.47
CA LYS A 23 13.90 14.26 19.55
C LYS A 23 12.38 13.95 19.55
N ILE A 24 11.79 13.86 18.36
CA ILE A 24 10.38 13.52 18.17
C ILE A 24 10.29 12.09 17.64
N ASP A 25 9.57 11.25 18.37
CA ASP A 25 9.17 9.93 17.91
C ASP A 25 7.76 10.03 17.32
N VAL A 26 7.45 9.17 16.36
CA VAL A 26 6.12 9.10 15.72
C VAL A 26 5.66 7.67 15.72
N GLU A 27 4.51 7.41 16.30
CA GLU A 27 3.80 6.14 16.19
C GLU A 27 2.73 6.26 15.12
N ILE A 28 2.68 5.30 14.19
CA ILE A 28 1.67 5.25 13.14
C ILE A 28 0.89 3.95 13.28
N THR A 29 -0.43 4.07 13.39
CA THR A 29 -1.34 2.93 13.45
C THR A 29 -1.91 2.66 12.06
N TYR A 30 -1.70 1.45 11.57
CA TYR A 30 -2.27 0.95 10.32
C TYR A 30 -3.35 -0.09 10.60
N GLN A 31 -4.34 -0.13 9.72
CA GLN A 31 -5.37 -1.16 9.72
C GLN A 31 -5.62 -1.69 8.31
N PHE A 32 -6.01 -2.95 8.20
CA PHE A 32 -6.45 -3.50 6.93
C PHE A 32 -7.82 -2.94 6.58
N VAL A 33 -7.91 -2.29 5.42
CA VAL A 33 -9.22 -1.94 4.84
C VAL A 33 -9.79 -3.12 4.04
N ASN A 34 -8.91 -4.01 3.58
CA ASN A 34 -9.22 -5.28 2.96
C ASN A 34 -7.99 -6.21 3.08
N PRO A 35 -8.06 -7.49 2.67
CA PRO A 35 -6.95 -8.44 2.83
C PRO A 35 -5.64 -8.01 2.15
N TYR A 36 -5.69 -7.14 1.14
CA TYR A 36 -4.55 -6.76 0.30
C TYR A 36 -4.03 -5.34 0.56
N GLN A 37 -4.71 -4.54 1.38
CA GLN A 37 -4.42 -3.12 1.50
C GLN A 37 -4.48 -2.65 2.95
N LEU A 38 -3.44 -1.91 3.36
CA LEU A 38 -3.37 -1.18 4.62
C LEU A 38 -3.72 0.29 4.40
N ILE A 39 -4.36 0.89 5.40
CA ILE A 39 -4.61 2.34 5.48
C ILE A 39 -4.07 2.87 6.80
N THR A 40 -3.69 4.14 6.82
CA THR A 40 -3.32 4.82 8.07
C THR A 40 -4.60 5.14 8.84
N LYS A 41 -4.72 4.58 10.04
CA LYS A 41 -5.81 4.88 10.98
C LYS A 41 -5.50 6.12 11.81
N GLU A 42 -4.28 6.20 12.32
CA GLU A 42 -3.87 7.25 13.25
C GLU A 42 -2.37 7.50 13.11
N LEU A 43 -1.96 8.74 13.41
CA LEU A 43 -0.58 9.11 13.60
C LEU A 43 -0.46 9.90 14.90
N LYS A 44 0.35 9.38 15.82
CA LYS A 44 0.57 9.94 17.13
C LYS A 44 2.00 10.44 17.26
N ILE A 45 2.16 11.67 17.71
CA ILE A 45 3.46 12.27 17.96
C ILE A 45 3.83 11.98 19.42
N LEU A 46 5.00 11.38 19.61
CA LEU A 46 5.51 10.98 20.90
C LEU A 46 6.72 11.87 21.24
N LYS A 47 6.65 12.51 22.40
CA LYS A 47 7.72 13.35 22.91
C LYS A 47 8.76 12.44 23.57
N ASN A 48 9.97 12.37 23.02
CA ASN A 48 11.05 11.55 23.59
C ASN A 48 12.01 12.36 24.49
N SER A 49 11.73 13.66 24.70
CA SER A 49 12.57 14.56 25.51
C SER A 49 11.76 15.59 26.30
N LYS A 50 12.40 16.30 27.23
CA LYS A 50 11.73 17.39 27.98
C LYS A 50 11.44 18.63 27.11
N HIS A 51 12.08 18.79 25.95
CA HIS A 51 11.89 19.95 25.07
C HIS A 51 10.46 20.06 24.55
N GLU A 52 9.83 21.22 24.75
CA GLU A 52 8.52 21.52 24.18
C GLU A 52 8.53 21.38 22.65
N ILE A 53 7.47 20.76 22.13
CA ILE A 53 7.27 20.60 20.70
C ILE A 53 6.56 21.87 20.22
N SER A 54 7.24 22.66 19.40
CA SER A 54 6.66 23.88 18.85
C SER A 54 5.81 23.59 17.60
N SER A 55 4.95 24.53 17.21
CA SER A 55 4.18 24.46 15.97
C SER A 55 5.06 24.45 14.72
N SER A 56 6.26 25.04 14.75
CA SER A 56 7.23 24.97 13.66
C SER A 56 7.84 23.57 13.55
N ASP A 57 8.13 22.90 14.67
CA ASP A 57 8.59 21.51 14.66
C ASP A 57 7.56 20.58 14.01
N LEU A 58 6.27 20.77 14.33
CA LEU A 58 5.17 19.99 13.74
C LEU A 58 5.01 20.22 12.23
N ARG A 59 5.18 21.46 11.76
CA ARG A 59 5.14 21.80 10.32
C ARG A 59 6.26 21.14 9.53
N ASN A 60 7.39 20.86 10.17
CA ASN A 60 8.51 20.17 9.52
C ASN A 60 8.30 18.65 9.40
N LEU A 61 7.26 18.08 10.03
CA LEU A 61 6.93 16.67 9.90
C LEU A 61 6.20 16.42 8.57
N ASN A 62 6.90 15.76 7.64
CA ASN A 62 6.28 15.31 6.39
C ASN A 62 5.47 14.02 6.62
N TYR A 63 4.20 14.17 6.99
CA TYR A 63 3.29 13.06 7.26
C TYR A 63 3.18 12.05 6.11
N TYR A 64 3.20 12.51 4.86
CA TYR A 64 3.15 11.62 3.70
C TYR A 64 4.37 10.69 3.66
N SER A 65 5.57 11.24 3.83
CA SER A 65 6.81 10.48 3.86
C SER A 65 6.86 9.51 5.05
N LEU A 66 6.32 9.90 6.20
CA LEU A 66 6.24 9.03 7.39
C LEU A 66 5.29 7.86 7.17
N ARG A 67 4.09 8.10 6.65
CA ARG A 67 3.13 7.04 6.31
C ARG A 67 3.73 6.05 5.31
N LYS A 68 4.43 6.54 4.29
CA LYS A 68 5.15 5.71 3.33
C LYS A 68 6.24 4.87 4.01
N LYS A 69 7.05 5.49 4.87
CA LYS A 69 8.13 4.79 5.61
C LYS A 69 7.58 3.66 6.48
N GLY A 70 6.46 3.88 7.18
CA GLY A 70 5.85 2.84 8.01
C GLY A 70 5.33 1.65 7.19
N ILE A 71 4.66 1.89 6.04
CA ILE A 71 4.27 0.77 5.15
C ILE A 71 5.49 0.02 4.62
N LEU A 72 6.56 0.71 4.23
CA LEU A 72 7.79 0.05 3.77
C LEU A 72 8.41 -0.86 4.84
N LEU A 73 8.39 -0.44 6.12
CA LEU A 73 8.84 -1.28 7.23
C LEU A 73 7.97 -2.54 7.40
N ILE A 74 6.65 -2.40 7.29
CA ILE A 74 5.72 -3.54 7.33
C ILE A 74 5.97 -4.48 6.14
N ASN A 75 6.14 -3.94 4.94
CA ASN A 75 6.40 -4.74 3.73
C ASN A 75 7.72 -5.50 3.84
N ASN A 76 8.75 -4.86 4.40
CA ASN A 76 10.04 -5.52 4.66
C ASN A 76 9.89 -6.66 5.67
N LEU A 77 9.08 -6.48 6.73
CA LEU A 77 8.77 -7.56 7.67
C LEU A 77 8.12 -8.75 6.98
N VAL A 78 7.11 -8.50 6.13
CA VAL A 78 6.42 -9.56 5.37
C VAL A 78 7.39 -10.32 4.47
N ASN A 79 8.32 -9.62 3.83
CA ASN A 79 9.31 -10.23 2.93
C ASN A 79 10.37 -11.06 3.66
N ILE A 80 10.78 -10.63 4.86
CA ILE A 80 11.83 -11.31 5.65
C ILE A 80 11.23 -12.45 6.49
N ASP A 81 10.07 -12.25 7.10
CA ASP A 81 9.48 -13.17 8.08
C ASP A 81 7.95 -13.25 7.94
N ARG A 82 7.50 -13.77 6.79
CA ARG A 82 6.07 -13.93 6.46
C ARG A 82 5.31 -14.75 7.49
N LYS A 83 5.93 -15.82 8.02
CA LYS A 83 5.28 -16.70 9.01
C LYS A 83 4.97 -15.93 10.29
N TYR A 84 5.92 -15.15 10.80
CA TYR A 84 5.69 -14.28 11.96
C TYR A 84 4.61 -13.24 11.68
N PHE A 85 4.68 -12.56 10.53
CA PHE A 85 3.67 -11.57 10.14
C PHE A 85 2.27 -12.19 10.11
N ASN A 86 2.09 -13.30 9.41
CA ASN A 86 0.79 -13.98 9.28
C ASN A 86 0.22 -14.37 10.65
N LYS A 87 1.06 -14.92 11.54
CA LYS A 87 0.66 -15.30 12.91
C LYS A 87 0.21 -14.10 13.73
N LYS A 88 0.87 -12.95 13.59
CA LYS A 88 0.59 -11.75 14.40
C LYS A 88 -0.52 -10.87 13.83
N SER A 89 -0.65 -10.81 12.50
CA SER A 89 -1.64 -9.99 11.81
C SER A 89 -2.97 -10.73 11.54
N ASN A 90 -2.94 -12.07 11.58
CA ASN A 90 -4.01 -12.93 11.09
C ASN A 90 -4.41 -12.64 9.62
N ASN A 91 -3.43 -12.23 8.80
CA ASN A 91 -3.65 -11.93 7.38
C ASN A 91 -2.56 -12.60 6.52
N ILE A 92 -2.96 -13.66 5.80
CA ILE A 92 -2.08 -14.39 4.87
C ILE A 92 -2.05 -13.77 3.46
N SER A 93 -3.02 -12.94 3.12
CA SER A 93 -3.24 -12.40 1.78
C SER A 93 -2.41 -11.15 1.52
N TYR A 94 -2.04 -10.38 2.55
CA TYR A 94 -1.27 -9.16 2.39
C TYR A 94 0.08 -9.45 1.72
N LEU A 95 0.34 -8.76 0.60
CA LEU A 95 1.50 -8.98 -0.27
C LEU A 95 1.72 -10.45 -0.68
N SER A 96 0.67 -11.28 -0.69
CA SER A 96 0.77 -12.68 -1.15
C SER A 96 1.02 -12.77 -2.65
N ILE A 97 0.55 -11.78 -3.42
CA ILE A 97 0.70 -11.72 -4.87
C ILE A 97 1.97 -10.95 -5.21
N PRO A 98 3.00 -11.58 -5.81
CA PRO A 98 4.23 -10.91 -6.17
C PRO A 98 4.00 -9.87 -7.27
N GLU A 99 4.28 -8.60 -6.98
CA GLU A 99 4.10 -7.49 -7.93
C GLU A 99 4.83 -7.73 -9.26
N LYS A 100 6.05 -8.29 -9.21
CA LYS A 100 6.87 -8.57 -10.41
C LYS A 100 6.22 -9.59 -11.34
N ASN A 101 5.56 -10.62 -10.81
CA ASN A 101 4.88 -11.61 -11.63
C ASN A 101 3.73 -10.95 -12.39
N LEU A 102 2.89 -10.21 -11.67
CA LEU A 102 1.73 -9.53 -12.24
C LEU A 102 2.14 -8.45 -13.25
N GLU A 103 3.18 -7.67 -12.94
CA GLU A 103 3.78 -6.70 -13.85
C GLU A 103 4.22 -7.35 -15.16
N ASN A 104 4.93 -8.48 -15.09
CA ASN A 104 5.39 -9.20 -16.27
C ASN A 104 4.21 -9.72 -17.11
N LYS A 105 3.16 -10.25 -16.47
CA LYS A 105 1.96 -10.74 -17.16
C LYS A 105 1.24 -9.62 -17.92
N ILE A 106 1.08 -8.46 -17.29
CA ILE A 106 0.46 -7.28 -17.90
C ILE A 106 1.35 -6.74 -19.02
N LYS A 107 2.65 -6.54 -18.77
CA LYS A 107 3.63 -6.05 -19.75
C LYS A 107 3.68 -6.94 -21.01
N LYS A 108 3.66 -8.26 -20.84
CA LYS A 108 3.64 -9.23 -21.93
C LYS A 108 2.25 -9.44 -22.55
N ARG A 109 1.22 -8.71 -22.11
CA ARG A 109 -0.16 -8.79 -22.61
C ARG A 109 -0.76 -10.21 -22.50
N GLN A 110 -0.36 -10.96 -21.48
CA GLN A 110 -0.80 -12.36 -21.29
C GLN A 110 -2.18 -12.47 -20.64
N ILE A 111 -2.69 -11.38 -20.06
CA ILE A 111 -4.02 -11.34 -19.46
C ILE A 111 -5.03 -10.92 -20.52
N LYS A 112 -5.74 -11.90 -21.09
CA LYS A 112 -6.71 -11.66 -22.17
C LYS A 112 -8.06 -11.15 -21.67
N THR A 113 -8.49 -11.59 -20.49
CA THR A 113 -9.79 -11.20 -19.93
C THR A 113 -9.73 -9.79 -19.33
N ARG A 114 -10.58 -8.88 -19.81
CA ARG A 114 -10.58 -7.47 -19.35
C ARG A 114 -10.78 -7.34 -17.84
N SER A 115 -11.67 -8.13 -17.24
CA SER A 115 -11.91 -8.08 -15.80
C SER A 115 -10.71 -8.53 -14.96
N ILE A 116 -9.99 -9.56 -15.41
CA ILE A 116 -8.75 -10.02 -14.78
C ILE A 116 -7.66 -8.95 -14.94
N LEU A 117 -7.55 -8.32 -16.12
CA LEU A 117 -6.60 -7.24 -16.36
C LEU A 117 -6.86 -6.05 -15.44
N LEU A 118 -8.11 -5.61 -15.32
CA LEU A 118 -8.48 -4.49 -14.44
C LEU A 118 -8.24 -4.83 -12.96
N ALA A 119 -8.57 -6.05 -12.52
CA ALA A 119 -8.30 -6.48 -11.15
C ALA A 119 -6.78 -6.55 -10.85
N ALA A 120 -6.00 -7.11 -11.78
CA ALA A 120 -4.55 -7.16 -11.67
C ALA A 120 -3.94 -5.75 -11.64
N TYR A 121 -4.38 -4.90 -12.56
CA TYR A 121 -3.91 -3.53 -12.64
C TYR A 121 -4.30 -2.71 -11.40
N ALA A 122 -5.49 -2.89 -10.83
CA ALA A 122 -5.90 -2.26 -9.58
C ALA A 122 -4.97 -2.63 -8.41
N TYR A 123 -4.60 -3.90 -8.29
CA TYR A 123 -3.64 -4.36 -7.26
C TYR A 123 -2.27 -3.69 -7.42
N LEU A 124 -1.72 -3.64 -8.64
CA LEU A 124 -0.43 -2.96 -8.89
C LEU A 124 -0.52 -1.45 -8.70
N TYR A 125 -1.62 -0.84 -9.12
CA TYR A 125 -1.84 0.59 -8.98
C TYR A 125 -1.74 1.02 -7.52
N ILE A 126 -2.44 0.33 -6.61
CA ILE A 126 -2.39 0.61 -5.16
C ILE A 126 -0.97 0.42 -4.61
N ASN A 127 -0.31 -0.68 -4.95
CA ASN A 127 1.04 -0.97 -4.45
C ASN A 127 2.09 0.05 -4.95
N TYR A 128 1.92 0.54 -6.18
CA TYR A 128 2.83 1.52 -6.77
C TYR A 128 2.48 2.97 -6.45
N GLN A 129 1.25 3.28 -6.06
CA GLN A 129 0.86 4.63 -5.63
C GLN A 129 1.73 5.09 -4.44
N LEU A 130 1.98 4.18 -3.49
CA LEU A 130 2.86 4.42 -2.35
C LEU A 130 4.32 4.67 -2.75
N LYS A 131 4.77 4.12 -3.89
CA LYS A 131 6.16 4.25 -4.37
C LYS A 131 6.36 5.50 -5.23
N SER A 132 5.39 5.80 -6.10
CA SER A 132 5.50 6.78 -7.18
C SER A 132 5.06 8.20 -6.83
N GLY A 133 4.27 8.40 -5.77
CA GLY A 133 3.76 9.72 -5.40
C GLY A 133 2.88 10.33 -6.49
N ASN A 134 3.10 11.61 -6.80
CA ASN A 134 2.21 12.36 -7.72
C ASN A 134 2.36 11.95 -9.20
N ASN A 135 3.46 11.30 -9.59
CA ASN A 135 3.77 10.95 -10.99
C ASN A 135 3.44 9.49 -11.33
N TYR A 136 2.35 8.95 -10.78
CA TYR A 136 2.00 7.53 -10.92
C TYR A 136 1.82 7.10 -12.39
N SER A 137 1.28 7.95 -13.25
CA SER A 137 1.00 7.62 -14.65
C SER A 137 2.28 7.35 -15.42
N LEU A 138 3.26 8.25 -15.30
CA LEU A 138 4.58 8.11 -15.90
C LEU A 138 5.34 6.91 -15.30
N TYR A 139 5.24 6.71 -13.98
CA TYR A 139 5.87 5.58 -13.30
C TYR A 139 5.35 4.24 -13.82
N LEU A 140 4.02 4.07 -13.86
CA LEU A 140 3.39 2.84 -14.36
C LEU A 140 3.59 2.63 -15.85
N SER A 141 3.60 3.71 -16.64
CA SER A 141 3.90 3.67 -18.09
C SER A 141 5.26 3.03 -18.35
N LYS A 142 6.31 3.48 -17.64
CA LYS A 142 7.65 2.91 -17.75
C LYS A 142 7.72 1.45 -17.26
N ARG A 143 7.07 1.12 -16.13
CA ARG A 143 7.11 -0.24 -15.55
C ARG A 143 6.38 -1.26 -16.43
N LEU A 144 5.21 -0.89 -16.95
CA LEU A 144 4.33 -1.78 -17.71
C LEU A 144 4.57 -1.73 -19.23
N ASN A 145 5.44 -0.84 -19.71
CA ASN A 145 5.72 -0.61 -21.13
C ASN A 145 4.47 -0.28 -21.96
N TYR A 146 3.66 0.64 -21.44
CA TYR A 146 2.50 1.22 -22.13
C TYR A 146 2.65 2.73 -22.25
N SER A 147 1.94 3.35 -23.19
CA SER A 147 1.84 4.81 -23.25
C SER A 147 1.20 5.37 -21.98
N GLU A 148 1.62 6.55 -21.58
CA GLU A 148 1.04 7.22 -20.40
C GLU A 148 -0.46 7.47 -20.57
N ASN A 149 -0.90 7.78 -21.80
CA ASN A 149 -2.33 7.96 -22.11
C ASN A 149 -3.12 6.67 -21.89
N TYR A 150 -2.58 5.51 -22.26
CA TYR A 150 -3.23 4.24 -21.98
C TYR A 150 -3.33 3.98 -20.48
N ILE A 151 -2.26 4.24 -19.72
CA ILE A 151 -2.27 4.11 -18.25
C ILE A 151 -3.32 5.02 -17.60
N LYS A 152 -3.43 6.29 -18.06
CA LYS A 152 -4.46 7.22 -17.60
C LYS A 152 -5.86 6.71 -17.93
N SER A 153 -6.07 6.19 -19.13
CA SER A 153 -7.35 5.60 -19.55
C SER A 153 -7.72 4.39 -18.69
N LEU A 154 -6.78 3.47 -18.49
CA LEU A 154 -6.95 2.27 -17.67
C LEU A 154 -7.26 2.64 -16.21
N THR A 155 -6.59 3.65 -15.66
CA THR A 155 -6.86 4.18 -14.31
C THR A 155 -8.27 4.77 -14.22
N LYS A 156 -8.70 5.56 -15.21
CA LYS A 156 -10.08 6.09 -15.26
C LYS A 156 -11.11 4.96 -15.28
N GLU A 157 -10.86 3.92 -16.06
CA GLU A 157 -11.72 2.74 -16.13
C GLU A 157 -11.79 1.98 -14.81
N LEU A 158 -10.69 1.85 -14.04
CA LEU A 158 -10.73 1.23 -12.71
C LEU A 158 -11.77 1.87 -11.79
N PHE A 159 -11.85 3.20 -11.80
CA PHE A 159 -12.80 3.93 -10.96
C PHE A 159 -14.21 3.90 -11.55
N LYS A 160 -14.35 4.10 -12.88
CA LYS A 160 -15.64 4.04 -13.57
C LYS A 160 -16.33 2.69 -13.37
N GLU A 161 -15.58 1.60 -13.53
CA GLU A 161 -16.09 0.22 -13.45
C GLU A 161 -16.02 -0.35 -12.02
N SER A 162 -15.77 0.50 -11.02
CA SER A 162 -15.77 0.16 -9.58
C SER A 162 -14.80 -0.97 -9.20
N TYR A 163 -13.66 -1.06 -9.86
CA TYR A 163 -12.53 -1.89 -9.40
C TYR A 163 -11.78 -1.22 -8.24
N LEU A 164 -11.79 0.12 -8.20
CA LEU A 164 -11.32 0.95 -7.10
C LEU A 164 -12.41 1.93 -6.65
N ILE A 165 -12.43 2.24 -5.36
CA ILE A 165 -13.36 3.20 -4.73
C ILE A 165 -12.57 4.47 -4.39
N LYS A 166 -13.02 5.63 -4.91
CA LYS A 166 -12.28 6.91 -4.89
C LYS A 166 -12.42 7.71 -3.58
N ASN A 167 -13.48 7.48 -2.82
CA ASN A 167 -13.87 8.34 -1.68
C ASN A 167 -13.52 7.72 -0.34
N VAL A 168 -12.24 7.47 -0.08
CA VAL A 168 -11.78 7.04 1.24
C VAL A 168 -10.72 8.01 1.74
N ASP A 169 -11.09 8.76 2.79
CA ASP A 169 -10.22 9.77 3.38
C ASP A 169 -8.85 9.18 3.76
N GLY A 170 -7.80 9.90 3.38
CA GLY A 170 -6.44 9.51 3.70
C GLY A 170 -5.87 8.31 2.91
N VAL A 171 -6.54 7.86 1.84
CA VAL A 171 -6.06 6.75 0.99
C VAL A 171 -5.69 7.23 -0.43
N PRO A 172 -4.41 7.59 -0.67
CA PRO A 172 -3.94 7.89 -2.02
C PRO A 172 -4.18 6.69 -2.94
N GLY A 173 -4.87 6.90 -4.06
CA GLY A 173 -5.18 5.85 -5.03
C GLY A 173 -6.47 5.05 -4.76
N GLY A 174 -7.23 5.39 -3.72
CA GLY A 174 -8.51 4.72 -3.42
C GLY A 174 -8.36 3.32 -2.82
N VAL A 175 -9.47 2.61 -2.71
CA VAL A 175 -9.54 1.29 -2.05
C VAL A 175 -9.95 0.21 -3.03
N ILE A 176 -9.29 -0.95 -2.95
CA ILE A 176 -9.68 -2.15 -3.72
C ILE A 176 -11.10 -2.56 -3.34
N SER A 177 -12.00 -2.58 -4.33
CA SER A 177 -13.40 -2.93 -4.11
C SER A 177 -13.61 -4.42 -3.83
N THR A 178 -14.76 -4.75 -3.24
CA THR A 178 -15.18 -6.15 -3.03
C THR A 178 -15.26 -6.94 -4.33
N LYS A 179 -15.68 -6.29 -5.44
CA LYS A 179 -15.67 -6.85 -6.80
C LYS A 179 -14.26 -7.28 -7.19
N THR A 180 -13.27 -6.40 -7.01
CA THR A 180 -11.87 -6.71 -7.35
C THR A 180 -11.32 -7.82 -6.47
N ILE A 181 -11.61 -7.81 -5.16
CA ILE A 181 -11.18 -8.85 -4.22
C ILE A 181 -11.74 -10.22 -4.64
N LYS A 182 -13.02 -10.31 -5.02
CA LYS A 182 -13.64 -11.54 -5.52
C LYS A 182 -12.92 -12.07 -6.76
N ILE A 183 -12.53 -11.18 -7.69
CA ILE A 183 -11.79 -11.57 -8.89
C ILE A 183 -10.38 -12.04 -8.52
N ILE A 184 -9.65 -11.31 -7.69
CA ILE A 184 -8.29 -11.69 -7.23
C ILE A 184 -8.31 -13.08 -6.57
N ASN A 185 -9.32 -13.38 -5.77
CA ASN A 185 -9.49 -14.67 -5.10
C ASN A 185 -10.05 -15.78 -6.00
N SER A 186 -10.43 -15.48 -7.24
CA SER A 186 -11.01 -16.48 -8.14
C SER A 186 -9.94 -17.43 -8.68
N GLN A 187 -10.33 -18.68 -8.94
CA GLN A 187 -9.45 -19.68 -9.56
C GLN A 187 -8.85 -19.18 -10.89
N LYS A 188 -9.66 -18.45 -11.69
CA LYS A 188 -9.21 -17.86 -12.96
C LYS A 188 -8.08 -16.85 -12.78
N PHE A 189 -8.09 -16.07 -11.69
CA PHE A 189 -7.00 -15.15 -11.39
C PHE A 189 -5.77 -15.89 -10.86
N GLN A 190 -5.96 -16.92 -10.04
CA GLN A 190 -4.83 -17.72 -9.53
C GLN A 190 -4.07 -18.45 -10.66
N GLN A 191 -4.75 -18.84 -11.74
CA GLN A 191 -4.14 -19.44 -12.94
C GLN A 191 -3.17 -18.53 -13.69
N ILE A 192 -3.22 -17.20 -13.47
CA ILE A 192 -2.32 -16.25 -14.14
C ILE A 192 -1.12 -15.83 -13.28
N LEU A 193 -1.06 -16.23 -12.00
CA LEU A 193 0.03 -15.91 -11.07
C LEU A 193 1.24 -16.82 -11.26
#